data_AF-A0A261FVN8-F1
#
_entry.id   AF-A0A261FVN8-F1
#
_cell.length_a   1.000
_cell.length_b   1.000
_cell.length_c   1.000
_cell.angle_alpha   90.00
_cell.angle_beta   90.00
_cell.angle_gamma   90.00
#
_symmetry.space_group_name_H-M   'P 1'
#
loop_
_entity.id
_entity.type
_entity.pdbx_description
1 polymer ?
#
loop_
_entity_poly.entity_id
_entity_poly.type
_entity_poly.pdbx_seq_one_letter_code
_entity_poly.pdbx_strand_id
1 'polypeptide(L)'
;MIDGFKKFIARGNMIDMAVGVVMGSAVTSAVNAIVNSLINPLIAMIFGKPNMDGLLAFTFNGATVSIGAVFGAVLNFFIIAVAVYFFILVPINKFRDMSDALLVKAKLKAAADAAEAASKEAVGKGTADVASKETVAADSSSSTVDDKSTPTAEEQTVALLTEIRDELVKRRTLPKSV
;
A
#
# COMPACT_ATOMS: atom_id res chain seq x y z
N MET A 1 9.21 14.13 -25.21
CA MET A 1 8.27 14.36 -24.07
C MET A 1 7.36 13.15 -23.83
N ILE A 2 6.77 12.57 -24.87
CA ILE A 2 5.87 11.41 -24.77
C ILE A 2 6.59 10.17 -24.18
N ASP A 3 7.86 9.94 -24.51
CA ASP A 3 8.64 8.82 -23.94
C ASP A 3 8.93 9.01 -22.45
N GLY A 4 9.16 10.24 -22.01
CA GLY A 4 9.31 10.58 -20.59
C GLY A 4 8.02 10.40 -19.80
N PHE A 5 6.88 10.73 -20.41
CA PHE A 5 5.55 10.49 -19.84
C PHE A 5 5.24 8.99 -19.73
N LYS A 6 5.51 8.20 -20.78
CA LYS A 6 5.39 6.73 -20.73
C LYS A 6 6.25 6.13 -19.62
N LYS A 7 7.50 6.59 -19.47
CA LYS A 7 8.42 6.13 -18.41
C LYS A 7 7.99 6.55 -17.00
N PHE A 8 7.21 7.63 -16.87
CA PHE A 8 6.61 8.07 -15.61
C PHE A 8 5.38 7.23 -15.23
N ILE A 9 4.47 7.01 -16.16
CA ILE A 9 3.28 6.18 -15.97
C ILE A 9 3.69 4.72 -15.72
N ALA A 10 4.68 4.20 -16.46
CA ALA A 10 5.19 2.84 -16.31
C ALA A 10 5.87 2.56 -14.95
N ARG A 11 6.04 3.58 -14.09
CA ARG A 11 6.62 3.44 -12.75
C ARG A 11 5.69 2.71 -11.76
N GLY A 12 4.51 2.24 -12.20
CA GLY A 12 3.56 1.41 -11.47
C GLY A 12 2.76 2.16 -10.39
N ASN A 13 3.47 2.87 -9.51
CA ASN A 13 2.91 3.62 -8.38
C ASN A 13 1.86 4.67 -8.80
N MET A 14 2.01 5.27 -9.98
CA MET A 14 1.03 6.25 -10.48
C MET A 14 -0.23 5.58 -11.05
N ILE A 15 -0.08 4.44 -11.74
CA ILE A 15 -1.19 3.74 -12.38
C ILE A 15 -2.14 3.21 -11.31
N ASP A 16 -1.61 2.57 -10.26
CA ASP A 16 -2.42 1.98 -9.20
C ASP A 16 -3.24 3.06 -8.45
N MET A 17 -2.60 4.17 -8.10
CA MET A 17 -3.30 5.32 -7.50
C MET A 17 -4.33 5.94 -8.45
N ALA A 18 -4.02 6.08 -9.74
CA ALA A 18 -4.94 6.62 -10.72
C ALA A 18 -6.18 5.73 -10.91
N VAL A 19 -5.98 4.41 -11.01
CA VAL A 19 -7.09 3.45 -11.11
C VAL A 19 -7.94 3.47 -9.84
N GLY A 20 -7.31 3.52 -8.66
CA GLY A 20 -8.01 3.63 -7.38
C GLY A 20 -8.93 4.85 -7.30
N VAL A 21 -8.46 6.02 -7.73
CA VAL A 21 -9.26 7.27 -7.74
C VAL A 21 -10.41 7.20 -8.73
N VAL A 22 -10.16 6.72 -9.96
CA VAL A 22 -11.20 6.61 -10.99
C VAL A 22 -12.29 5.62 -10.56
N MET A 23 -11.91 4.43 -10.09
CA MET A 23 -12.87 3.44 -9.62
C MET A 23 -13.63 3.92 -8.37
N GLY A 24 -12.93 4.56 -7.42
CA GLY A 24 -13.55 5.14 -6.23
C GLY A 24 -14.59 6.22 -6.57
N SER A 25 -14.29 7.09 -7.54
CA SER A 25 -15.23 8.12 -7.99
C SER A 25 -16.47 7.54 -8.69
N ALA A 26 -16.30 6.51 -9.52
CA ALA A 26 -17.40 5.86 -10.22
C ALA A 26 -18.38 5.19 -9.24
N VAL A 27 -17.83 4.48 -8.24
CA VAL A 27 -18.64 3.84 -7.21
C VAL A 27 -19.35 4.86 -6.33
N THR A 28 -18.67 5.93 -5.93
CA THR A 28 -19.28 7.03 -5.18
C THR A 28 -20.42 7.67 -5.97
N SER A 29 -20.24 7.86 -7.29
CA SER A 29 -21.28 8.37 -8.18
C SER A 29 -22.50 7.44 -8.24
N ALA A 30 -22.29 6.13 -8.35
CA ALA A 30 -23.38 5.15 -8.35
C ALA A 30 -24.18 5.16 -7.04
N VAL A 31 -23.50 5.19 -5.89
CA VAL A 31 -24.16 5.29 -4.58
C VAL A 31 -24.89 6.62 -4.44
N ASN A 32 -24.28 7.73 -4.86
CA ASN A 32 -24.91 9.04 -4.85
C ASN A 32 -26.16 9.09 -5.72
N ALA A 33 -26.17 8.45 -6.90
CA ALA A 33 -27.36 8.37 -7.73
C ALA A 33 -28.51 7.68 -7.01
N ILE A 34 -28.24 6.56 -6.32
CA ILE A 34 -29.25 5.84 -5.53
C ILE A 34 -29.75 6.71 -4.38
N VAL A 35 -28.86 7.36 -3.64
CA VAL A 35 -29.23 8.26 -2.53
C VAL A 35 -30.08 9.42 -3.04
N ASN A 36 -29.66 10.06 -4.14
CA ASN A 36 -30.38 11.19 -4.71
C ASN A 36 -31.75 10.81 -5.30
N SER A 37 -31.89 9.60 -5.84
CA SER A 37 -33.14 9.15 -6.46
C SER A 37 -34.12 8.49 -5.48
N LEU A 38 -33.66 7.93 -4.37
CA LEU A 38 -34.50 7.20 -3.42
C LEU A 38 -34.59 7.91 -2.06
N ILE A 39 -33.46 8.34 -1.52
CA ILE A 39 -33.38 8.87 -0.15
C ILE A 39 -33.79 10.33 -0.09
N ASN A 40 -33.27 11.18 -0.99
CA ASN A 40 -33.64 12.60 -1.00
C ASN A 40 -35.16 12.82 -1.16
N PRO A 41 -35.90 12.10 -2.02
CA PRO A 41 -37.36 12.22 -2.10
C PRO A 41 -38.09 11.75 -0.84
N LEU A 42 -37.59 10.71 -0.16
CA LEU A 42 -38.16 10.26 1.12
C LEU A 42 -37.97 11.32 2.22
N ILE A 43 -36.79 11.93 2.28
CA ILE A 43 -36.52 13.06 3.17
C ILE A 43 -37.39 14.26 2.78
N ALA A 44 -37.55 14.54 1.48
CA ALA A 44 -38.41 15.61 0.97
C ALA A 44 -39.87 15.45 1.39
N MET A 45 -40.37 14.21 1.44
CA MET A 45 -41.75 13.92 1.83
C MET A 45 -41.99 14.18 3.32
N ILE A 46 -41.01 13.89 4.18
CA ILE A 46 -41.11 14.08 5.63
C ILE A 46 -40.89 15.55 6.01
N PHE A 47 -39.94 16.22 5.38
CA PHE A 47 -39.55 17.58 5.73
C PHE A 47 -40.11 18.66 4.77
N GLY A 48 -40.91 18.26 3.78
CA GLY A 48 -41.58 19.16 2.81
C GLY A 48 -40.66 19.81 1.77
N LYS A 49 -39.34 19.64 1.84
CA LYS A 49 -38.37 20.13 0.84
C LYS A 49 -37.27 19.12 0.57
N PRO A 50 -36.91 18.87 -0.72
CA PRO A 50 -35.82 17.96 -1.08
C PRO A 50 -34.45 18.45 -0.63
N ASN A 51 -34.29 19.77 -0.51
CA ASN A 51 -33.14 20.38 0.12
C ASN A 51 -33.63 21.18 1.32
N MET A 52 -32.98 20.96 2.46
CA MET A 52 -33.15 21.76 3.68
C MET A 52 -32.63 23.21 3.52
N ASP A 53 -32.50 23.70 2.29
CA ASP A 53 -32.05 25.04 1.89
C ASP A 53 -32.99 26.16 2.37
N GLY A 54 -34.11 25.85 3.01
CA GLY A 54 -35.10 26.82 3.49
C GLY A 54 -35.26 26.96 5.01
N LEU A 55 -34.61 26.10 5.81
CA LEU A 55 -34.62 26.23 7.27
C LEU A 55 -33.50 27.20 7.67
N LEU A 56 -33.88 28.38 8.17
CA LEU A 56 -32.97 29.47 8.59
C LEU A 56 -32.08 29.99 7.45
N ALA A 57 -32.65 30.14 6.25
CA ALA A 57 -31.99 30.79 5.13
C ALA A 57 -31.90 32.31 5.38
N PHE A 58 -30.73 32.79 5.82
CA PHE A 58 -30.47 34.23 5.90
C PHE A 58 -29.85 34.68 4.58
N THR A 59 -30.61 35.44 3.79
CA THR A 59 -30.08 36.12 2.62
C THR A 59 -29.42 37.42 3.06
N PHE A 60 -28.09 37.46 3.03
CA PHE A 60 -27.32 38.69 3.11
C PHE A 60 -26.62 38.90 1.77
N ASN A 61 -26.88 40.05 1.13
CA ASN A 61 -26.20 40.49 -0.08
C ASN A 61 -26.17 39.44 -1.23
N GLY A 62 -27.27 38.70 -1.43
CA GLY A 62 -27.41 37.69 -2.49
C GLY A 62 -26.85 36.29 -2.18
N ALA A 63 -26.24 36.09 -1.01
CA ALA A 63 -25.80 34.78 -0.54
C ALA A 63 -26.84 34.19 0.41
N THR A 64 -27.36 33.01 0.07
CA THR A 64 -28.30 32.24 0.92
C THR A 64 -27.50 31.25 1.75
N VAL A 65 -27.37 31.51 3.05
CA VAL A 65 -26.76 30.56 4.00
C VAL A 65 -27.86 29.80 4.70
N SER A 66 -27.95 28.50 4.42
CA SER A 66 -28.99 27.64 4.96
C SER A 66 -28.36 26.57 5.86
N ILE A 67 -28.61 26.69 7.16
CA ILE A 67 -28.11 25.72 8.16
C ILE A 67 -28.69 24.33 7.88
N GLY A 68 -29.93 24.27 7.40
CA GLY A 68 -30.56 23.02 7.02
C GLY A 68 -29.80 22.29 5.91
N ALA A 69 -29.26 23.01 4.92
CA ALA A 69 -28.50 22.41 3.81
C ALA A 69 -27.29 21.61 4.31
N VAL A 70 -26.59 22.15 5.31
CA VAL A 70 -25.45 21.50 5.96
C VAL A 70 -25.90 20.23 6.67
N PHE A 71 -27.00 20.28 7.42
CA PHE A 71 -27.53 19.09 8.11
C PHE A 71 -27.98 18.00 7.12
N GLY A 72 -28.61 18.38 6.01
CA GLY A 72 -28.97 17.47 4.92
C GLY A 72 -27.74 16.84 4.26
N ALA A 73 -26.68 17.62 4.03
CA ALA A 73 -25.42 17.12 3.49
C ALA A 73 -24.73 16.13 4.45
N VAL A 74 -24.75 16.39 5.76
CA VAL A 74 -24.20 15.49 6.79
C VAL A 74 -24.99 14.18 6.83
N LEU A 75 -26.33 14.25 6.79
CA LEU A 75 -27.17 13.05 6.76
C LEU A 75 -26.89 12.21 5.49
N ASN A 76 -26.82 12.86 4.32
CA ASN A 76 -26.49 12.19 3.07
C ASN A 76 -25.10 11.55 3.09
N PHE A 77 -24.09 12.25 3.62
CA PHE A 77 -22.76 11.69 3.82
C PHE A 77 -22.79 10.44 4.69
N PHE A 78 -23.55 10.45 5.78
CA PHE A 78 -23.68 9.31 6.68
C PHE A 78 -24.32 8.10 5.98
N ILE A 79 -25.35 8.33 5.17
CA ILE A 79 -26.03 7.28 4.40
C ILE A 79 -25.08 6.68 3.35
N ILE A 80 -24.33 7.50 2.62
CA ILE A 80 -23.33 7.04 1.65
C ILE A 80 -22.23 6.22 2.36
N ALA A 81 -21.73 6.70 3.50
CA ALA A 81 -20.71 6.01 4.28
C ALA A 81 -21.17 4.62 4.73
N VAL A 82 -22.40 4.50 5.22
CA VAL A 82 -23.00 3.21 5.61
C VAL A 82 -23.18 2.28 4.40
N ALA A 83 -23.70 2.81 3.29
CA ALA A 83 -23.90 2.04 2.07
C ALA A 83 -22.58 1.47 1.53
N VAL A 84 -21.54 2.31 1.43
CA VAL A 84 -20.19 1.92 0.99
C VAL A 84 -19.57 0.92 1.97
N TYR A 85 -19.69 1.16 3.28
CA TYR A 85 -19.19 0.24 4.30
C TYR A 85 -19.79 -1.16 4.14
N PHE A 86 -21.11 -1.24 4.00
CA PHE A 86 -21.82 -2.52 3.90
C PHE A 86 -21.54 -3.26 2.59
N PHE A 87 -21.58 -2.55 1.45
CA PHE A 87 -21.42 -3.18 0.14
C PHE A 87 -19.98 -3.50 -0.25
N ILE A 88 -19.00 -2.75 0.26
CA ILE A 88 -17.59 -2.86 -0.18
C ILE A 88 -16.71 -3.32 0.96
N LEU A 89 -16.78 -2.66 2.11
CA LEU A 89 -15.83 -2.91 3.19
C LEU A 89 -16.07 -4.25 3.89
N VAL A 90 -17.33 -4.63 4.15
CA VAL A 90 -17.69 -5.92 4.76
C VAL A 90 -17.24 -7.12 3.91
N PRO A 91 -17.54 -7.21 2.60
CA PRO A 91 -17.06 -8.33 1.79
C PRO A 91 -15.54 -8.33 1.67
N ILE A 92 -14.89 -7.18 1.45
CA ILE A 92 -13.43 -7.09 1.36
C ILE A 92 -12.77 -7.57 2.66
N ASN A 93 -13.28 -7.13 3.82
CA ASN A 93 -12.73 -7.57 5.09
C ASN A 93 -12.91 -9.08 5.30
N LYS A 94 -14.07 -9.64 4.90
CA LYS A 94 -14.33 -11.08 4.99
C LYS A 94 -13.43 -11.92 4.07
N PHE A 95 -13.12 -11.44 2.86
CA PHE A 95 -12.23 -12.16 1.95
C PHE A 95 -10.76 -12.07 2.37
N ARG A 96 -10.33 -10.94 2.94
CA ARG A 96 -8.96 -10.75 3.42
C ARG A 96 -8.62 -11.70 4.57
N ASP A 97 -9.55 -11.91 5.51
CA ASP A 97 -9.37 -12.83 6.64
C ASP A 97 -9.08 -14.27 6.17
N MET A 98 -9.64 -14.68 5.04
CA MET A 98 -9.39 -16.00 4.44
C MET A 98 -8.01 -16.09 3.79
N SER A 99 -7.57 -15.05 3.09
CA SER A 99 -6.26 -15.01 2.45
C SER A 99 -5.13 -15.00 3.48
N ASP A 100 -5.25 -14.19 4.53
CA ASP A 100 -4.23 -14.08 5.57
C ASP A 100 -4.08 -15.39 6.36
N ALA A 101 -5.20 -16.08 6.64
CA ALA A 101 -5.17 -17.40 7.30
C ALA A 101 -4.48 -18.47 6.45
N LEU A 102 -4.65 -18.44 5.12
CA LEU A 102 -3.99 -19.37 4.19
C LEU A 102 -2.49 -19.07 4.06
N LEU A 103 -2.09 -17.80 4.02
CA LEU A 103 -0.69 -17.41 3.97
C LEU A 103 0.06 -17.76 5.26
N VAL A 104 -0.57 -17.59 6.43
CA VAL A 104 0.00 -18.02 7.72
C VAL A 104 0.14 -19.54 7.76
N LYS A 105 -0.88 -20.29 7.36
CA LYS A 105 -0.83 -21.76 7.32
C LYS A 105 0.23 -22.28 6.35
N ALA A 106 0.39 -21.63 5.19
CA ALA A 106 1.44 -21.96 4.22
C ALA A 106 2.84 -21.67 4.78
N LYS A 107 3.04 -20.54 5.46
CA LYS A 107 4.32 -20.22 6.11
C LYS A 107 4.66 -21.16 7.27
N LEU A 108 3.67 -21.54 8.09
CA LEU A 108 3.84 -22.52 9.17
C LEU A 108 4.18 -23.91 8.61
N LYS A 109 3.52 -24.33 7.52
CA LYS A 109 3.81 -25.59 6.84
C LYS A 109 5.21 -25.56 6.22
N ALA A 110 5.59 -24.49 5.51
CA ALA A 110 6.92 -24.35 4.93
C ALA A 110 8.03 -24.32 5.99
N ALA A 111 7.79 -23.70 7.15
CA ALA A 111 8.72 -23.72 8.28
C ALA A 111 8.83 -25.11 8.92
N ALA A 112 7.73 -25.86 9.01
CA ALA A 112 7.73 -27.24 9.48
C ALA A 112 8.46 -28.19 8.51
N ASP A 113 8.20 -28.07 7.21
CA ASP A 113 8.87 -28.86 6.16
C ASP A 113 10.38 -28.56 6.11
N ALA A 114 10.78 -27.29 6.30
CA ALA A 114 12.19 -26.90 6.38
C ALA A 114 12.89 -27.41 7.66
N ALA A 115 12.20 -27.42 8.80
CA ALA A 115 12.72 -28.00 10.04
C ALA A 115 12.85 -29.54 9.95
N GLU A 116 11.91 -30.22 9.28
CA GLU A 116 11.99 -31.66 9.03
C GLU A 116 13.16 -32.00 8.08
N ALA A 117 13.37 -31.21 7.03
CA ALA A 117 14.50 -31.34 6.12
C ALA A 117 15.87 -31.15 6.81
N ALA A 118 15.99 -30.12 7.67
CA ALA A 118 17.18 -29.88 8.46
C ALA A 118 17.49 -31.01 9.46
N SER A 119 16.47 -31.68 9.99
CA SER A 119 16.66 -32.84 10.88
C SER A 119 17.15 -34.10 10.16
N LYS A 120 16.83 -34.27 8.86
CA LYS A 120 17.28 -35.41 8.05
C LYS A 120 18.73 -35.26 7.57
N GLU A 121 19.20 -34.02 7.39
CA GLU A 121 20.57 -33.73 6.95
C GLU A 121 21.62 -33.95 8.08
N ALA A 122 21.23 -33.81 9.35
CA ALA A 122 22.09 -34.02 10.51
C ALA A 122 22.42 -35.50 10.81
N VAL A 123 21.69 -36.46 10.22
CA VAL A 123 21.94 -37.90 10.41
C VAL A 123 22.95 -38.46 9.38
N GLY A 124 23.16 -37.78 8.25
CA GLY A 124 23.98 -38.28 7.13
C GLY A 124 25.46 -37.88 7.13
N LYS A 125 25.85 -36.83 7.86
CA LYS A 125 27.21 -36.24 7.77
C LYS A 125 28.11 -36.71 8.91
N GLY A 126 28.24 -38.03 9.02
CA GLY A 126 29.04 -38.70 10.03
C GLY A 126 30.22 -39.49 9.50
N THR A 127 30.75 -39.25 8.30
CA THR A 127 32.02 -39.84 7.84
C THR A 127 32.60 -39.09 6.62
N ALA A 128 33.92 -38.92 6.64
CA ALA A 128 34.81 -38.60 5.51
C ALA A 128 35.01 -37.11 5.14
N ASP A 129 35.82 -36.46 5.97
CA ASP A 129 36.93 -35.61 5.50
C ASP A 129 37.91 -36.45 4.65
N VAL A 130 38.49 -35.87 3.58
CA VAL A 130 39.89 -36.05 3.09
C VAL A 130 40.03 -35.76 1.57
N ALA A 131 40.93 -34.81 1.28
CA ALA A 131 41.82 -34.66 0.11
C ALA A 131 41.33 -34.08 -1.25
N SER A 132 41.63 -32.79 -1.43
CA SER A 132 42.60 -32.21 -2.38
C SER A 132 42.80 -32.83 -3.77
N LYS A 133 42.59 -32.04 -4.85
CA LYS A 133 43.65 -31.75 -5.85
C LYS A 133 43.32 -30.60 -6.80
N GLU A 134 44.29 -29.71 -6.89
CA GLU A 134 44.48 -28.54 -7.74
C GLU A 134 45.08 -28.93 -9.11
N THR A 135 44.68 -28.30 -10.23
CA THR A 135 45.43 -28.16 -11.52
C THR A 135 44.63 -27.21 -12.44
N VAL A 136 44.90 -25.91 -12.55
CA VAL A 136 45.97 -25.13 -13.24
C VAL A 136 45.92 -25.09 -14.78
N ALA A 137 45.71 -23.84 -15.28
CA ALA A 137 46.15 -23.20 -16.55
C ALA A 137 45.59 -23.74 -17.89
N ALA A 138 45.32 -23.02 -18.98
CA ALA A 138 45.35 -21.62 -19.48
C ALA A 138 44.49 -21.66 -20.78
N ASP A 139 43.87 -20.63 -21.34
CA ASP A 139 44.52 -19.50 -22.03
C ASP A 139 43.47 -18.59 -22.72
N SER A 140 43.83 -17.31 -22.78
CA SER A 140 43.49 -16.21 -23.71
C SER A 140 42.08 -15.99 -24.29
N SER A 141 41.50 -14.84 -23.95
CA SER A 141 41.21 -13.73 -24.89
C SER A 141 40.57 -12.57 -24.09
N SER A 142 41.33 -11.50 -23.82
CA SER A 142 41.30 -10.25 -24.60
C SER A 142 39.95 -9.50 -24.55
N SER A 143 39.82 -8.55 -23.63
CA SER A 143 39.82 -7.11 -23.97
C SER A 143 39.31 -6.26 -22.81
N THR A 144 40.11 -5.26 -22.50
CA THR A 144 39.88 -4.06 -21.69
C THR A 144 38.69 -3.25 -22.19
N VAL A 145 37.75 -2.86 -21.31
CA VAL A 145 37.10 -1.53 -21.36
C VAL A 145 36.72 -1.12 -19.94
N ASP A 146 37.30 -0.01 -19.50
CA ASP A 146 36.85 0.83 -18.40
C ASP A 146 35.34 1.10 -18.49
N ASP A 147 34.53 0.58 -17.56
CA ASP A 147 33.20 1.14 -17.30
C ASP A 147 33.15 1.75 -15.91
N LYS A 148 32.94 3.05 -15.92
CA LYS A 148 32.73 3.92 -14.77
C LYS A 148 31.32 3.64 -14.23
N SER A 149 31.14 2.46 -13.64
CA SER A 149 29.84 2.01 -13.15
C SER A 149 29.43 2.86 -11.95
N THR A 150 28.35 3.62 -12.17
CA THR A 150 27.63 4.35 -11.14
C THR A 150 27.22 3.35 -10.04
N PRO A 151 27.44 3.64 -8.74
CA PRO A 151 27.13 2.67 -7.70
C PRO A 151 25.62 2.40 -7.74
N THR A 152 25.27 1.14 -7.90
CA THR A 152 23.87 0.68 -7.93
C THR A 152 23.15 1.17 -6.67
N ALA A 153 21.86 1.51 -6.80
CA ALA A 153 21.08 2.09 -5.69
C ALA A 153 21.08 1.21 -4.43
N GLU A 154 21.32 -0.09 -4.59
CA GLU A 154 21.47 -1.04 -3.50
C GLU A 154 22.79 -0.86 -2.74
N GLU A 155 23.93 -0.68 -3.42
CA GLU A 155 25.21 -0.38 -2.77
C GLU A 155 25.18 0.96 -2.03
N GLN A 156 24.52 1.98 -2.58
CA GLN A 156 24.39 3.28 -1.89
C GLN A 156 23.53 3.18 -0.63
N THR A 157 22.48 2.36 -0.67
CA THR A 157 21.59 2.15 0.49
C THR A 157 22.32 1.34 1.57
N VAL A 158 23.07 0.31 1.20
CA VAL A 158 23.85 -0.49 2.15
C VAL A 158 24.99 0.33 2.74
N ALA A 159 25.66 1.17 1.95
CA ALA A 159 26.71 2.09 2.43
C ALA A 159 26.13 3.09 3.45
N LEU A 160 25.00 3.73 3.13
CA LEU A 160 24.34 4.67 4.05
C LEU A 160 23.83 4.00 5.33
N LEU A 161 23.25 2.80 5.24
CA LEU A 161 22.79 2.07 6.42
C LEU A 161 23.95 1.62 7.31
N THR A 162 25.10 1.30 6.73
CA THR A 162 26.30 0.93 7.48
C THR A 162 26.91 2.16 8.17
N GLU A 163 26.96 3.29 7.47
CA GLU A 163 27.46 4.54 8.05
C GLU A 163 26.55 5.09 9.15
N ILE A 164 25.24 5.04 8.98
CA ILE A 164 24.27 5.38 10.03
C ILE A 164 24.46 4.43 11.22
N ARG A 165 24.60 3.12 11.01
CA ARG A 165 24.85 2.18 12.11
C ARG A 165 26.09 2.57 12.91
N ASP A 166 27.18 2.91 12.23
CA ASP A 166 28.44 3.28 12.89
C ASP A 166 28.36 4.62 13.62
N GLU A 167 27.65 5.62 13.07
CA GLU A 167 27.40 6.92 13.73
C GLU A 167 26.54 6.72 15.00
N LEU A 168 25.54 5.84 14.94
CA LEU A 168 24.67 5.53 16.07
C LEU A 168 25.39 4.73 17.17
N VAL A 169 26.30 3.83 16.79
CA VAL A 169 27.19 3.14 17.75
C VAL A 169 28.15 4.12 18.40
N LYS A 170 28.75 5.03 17.62
CA LYS A 170 29.65 6.08 18.11
C LYS A 170 28.96 7.06 19.08
N ARG A 171 27.70 7.43 18.81
CA ARG A 171 26.92 8.27 19.73
C ARG A 171 26.50 7.54 21.01
N ARG A 172 26.33 6.22 20.96
CA ARG A 172 26.03 5.40 22.14
C ARG A 172 27.25 5.23 23.05
N THR A 173 28.47 5.26 22.52
CA THR A 173 29.72 5.04 23.28
C THR A 173 30.35 6.32 23.84
N LEU A 174 29.85 7.51 23.50
CA LEU A 174 30.30 8.74 24.15
C LEU A 174 29.64 8.89 25.54
N PRO A 175 30.41 9.01 26.63
CA PRO A 175 29.84 9.34 27.93
C PRO A 175 29.18 10.72 27.85
N LYS A 176 27.96 10.83 28.38
CA LYS A 176 27.28 12.12 28.60
C LYS A 176 28.14 12.95 29.56
N SER A 177 29.04 13.77 29.03
CA SER A 177 29.65 14.85 29.80
C SER A 177 28.59 15.93 29.98
N VAL A 178 28.10 16.02 31.21
CA VAL A 178 27.37 17.18 31.77
C VAL A 178 28.18 18.45 31.57
#